data_AF-B4PKR4-F1
#
_entry.id   AF-B4PKR4-F1
#
_cell.length_a   1.000
_cell.length_b   1.000
_cell.length_c   1.000
_cell.angle_alpha   90.00
_cell.angle_beta   90.00
_cell.angle_gamma   90.00
#
_symmetry.space_group_name_H-M   'P 1'
#
loop_
_entity.id
_entity.type
_entity.pdbx_description
1 polymer ?
#
loop_
_entity_poly.entity_id
_entity_poly.type
_entity_poly.pdbx_seq_one_letter_code
_entity_poly.pdbx_strand_id
1 'polypeptide(L)'
;MKRVHVDNYAPKYYSGKWSWDSEKDCLHFQAHNDLENARERYITTNGYKFLRTIDQEEELIFRQEYLLPKSNYSDVVVVGDIRNLVLYLMPKEFLSYKFVEFMYEQDTHLLLHSLIIYFEHYLRMVEFILIRRDELSGSLGQVQSEQTNDMKRTFSVYLSQYRMLVARNYCRIIGGEDRMAKYYHMKPISNISATIHDKYFHEHFLAVAIQIVWICMHRRAYYVIEMEMNRLFRSEHFVSAHPEYLTFTESERSLLYGRNKKNYNYRIQDSPLVQELKLVPEEDLPILWIGERKYRGNDIRIAEIELEYIVPGSQLRFINVSHGIMGHPKNLYNTLLSLDWPAVRFSNFSEKFDPYHIIKRPYLQIPKIGELHLRTMSERYEHFYQICKAHEPVTHHQICKWVKRDINIAFFRSGGLLTNVVSRCEKELESTSSGPRVDQIISNYFKMMKKIRKEDRDGDVVLSSSRSSVTERFSLLKGSRKPT
;
A
#
# COMPACT_ATOMS: atom_id res chain seq x y z
N MET A 1 -26.07 -2.84 -37.46
CA MET A 1 -26.13 -1.57 -38.19
C MET A 1 -24.99 -0.68 -37.67
N LYS A 2 -24.09 -0.26 -38.58
CA LYS A 2 -22.90 0.61 -38.42
C LYS A 2 -22.02 0.42 -37.17
N ARG A 3 -20.93 -0.35 -37.35
CA ARG A 3 -19.68 -0.12 -36.62
C ARG A 3 -19.15 1.27 -36.99
N VAL A 4 -18.82 2.06 -35.98
CA VAL A 4 -17.77 3.07 -36.05
C VAL A 4 -16.86 2.77 -34.86
N HIS A 5 -15.80 2.00 -35.11
CA HIS A 5 -14.67 1.98 -34.19
C HIS A 5 -13.93 3.31 -34.39
N VAL A 6 -14.01 4.16 -33.36
CA VAL A 6 -12.96 5.12 -32.99
C VAL A 6 -12.92 5.05 -31.46
N ASP A 7 -11.73 4.73 -30.95
CA ASP A 7 -11.34 4.53 -29.56
C ASP A 7 -12.21 5.17 -28.46
N ASN A 8 -12.74 4.32 -27.56
CA ASN A 8 -13.28 4.71 -26.26
C ASN A 8 -12.18 4.72 -25.15
N TYR A 9 -10.92 4.93 -25.52
CA TYR A 9 -9.77 4.99 -24.60
C TYR A 9 -9.76 6.32 -23.80
N ALA A 10 -10.71 6.48 -22.87
CA ALA A 10 -10.59 7.38 -21.72
C ALA A 10 -11.68 7.05 -20.67
N PRO A 11 -11.38 7.13 -19.36
CA PRO A 11 -12.43 7.08 -18.34
C PRO A 11 -13.39 8.27 -18.52
N LYS A 12 -14.70 8.02 -18.37
CA LYS A 12 -15.81 8.98 -18.54
C LYS A 12 -15.92 10.06 -17.45
N TYR A 13 -14.85 10.39 -16.72
CA TYR A 13 -14.89 11.43 -15.70
C TYR A 13 -13.65 12.32 -15.78
N TYR A 14 -13.87 13.58 -16.09
CA TYR A 14 -12.92 14.63 -15.83
C TYR A 14 -13.31 15.29 -14.49
N SER A 15 -12.43 15.29 -13.48
CA SER A 15 -12.52 16.26 -12.37
C SER A 15 -12.02 17.60 -12.88
N GLY A 16 -12.56 18.73 -12.43
CA GLY A 16 -12.25 20.01 -13.05
C GLY A 16 -13.08 21.20 -12.58
N LYS A 17 -12.71 22.39 -13.03
CA LYS A 17 -13.41 23.65 -12.76
C LYS A 17 -14.23 24.04 -13.98
N TRP A 18 -15.50 24.38 -13.76
CA TRP A 18 -16.28 25.07 -14.79
C TRP A 18 -15.90 26.55 -14.75
N SER A 19 -15.45 27.06 -15.90
CA SER A 19 -15.23 28.49 -16.13
C SER A 19 -16.12 28.95 -17.26
N TRP A 20 -16.71 30.14 -17.12
CA TRP A 20 -17.39 30.78 -18.23
C TRP A 20 -16.37 31.20 -19.29
N ASP A 21 -16.50 30.69 -20.51
CA ASP A 21 -15.69 31.13 -21.66
C ASP A 21 -16.46 32.24 -22.39
N SER A 22 -16.08 33.49 -22.10
CA SER A 22 -16.74 34.69 -22.63
C SER A 22 -16.67 34.80 -24.16
N GLU A 23 -15.67 34.20 -24.80
CA GLU A 23 -15.50 34.25 -26.26
C GLU A 23 -16.41 33.24 -26.97
N LYS A 24 -16.70 32.11 -26.31
CA LYS A 24 -17.54 31.04 -26.85
C LYS A 24 -18.96 31.01 -26.29
N ASP A 25 -19.28 31.96 -25.42
CA ASP A 25 -20.57 32.09 -24.73
C ASP A 25 -21.06 30.75 -24.13
N CYS A 26 -20.14 29.98 -23.56
CA CYS A 26 -20.46 28.66 -23.02
C CYS A 26 -19.66 28.34 -21.76
N LEU A 27 -20.22 27.43 -20.97
CA LEU A 27 -19.54 26.84 -19.83
C LEU A 27 -18.43 25.91 -20.33
N HIS A 28 -17.17 26.28 -20.06
CA HIS A 28 -16.00 25.48 -20.39
C HIS A 28 -15.54 24.70 -19.18
N PHE A 29 -15.39 23.38 -19.34
CA PHE A 29 -14.90 22.51 -18.28
C PHE A 29 -13.39 22.33 -18.38
N GLN A 30 -12.63 22.91 -17.44
CA GLN A 30 -11.20 22.66 -17.30
C GLN A 30 -10.96 21.43 -16.43
N ALA A 31 -10.50 20.34 -17.03
CA ALA A 31 -10.12 19.14 -16.29
C ALA A 31 -8.88 19.39 -15.41
N HIS A 32 -8.98 19.13 -14.11
CA HIS A 32 -7.85 18.92 -13.21
C HIS A 32 -7.43 17.45 -13.31
N ASN A 33 -6.26 17.22 -13.90
CA ASN A 33 -5.50 15.98 -13.75
C ASN A 33 -4.11 16.37 -13.27
N ASP A 34 -3.65 15.82 -12.13
CA ASP A 34 -2.30 16.06 -11.59
C ASP A 34 -1.19 15.56 -12.55
N LEU A 35 -1.55 14.78 -13.58
CA LEU A 35 -0.68 14.29 -14.64
C LEU A 35 -1.36 14.60 -15.98
N GLU A 36 -0.79 15.51 -16.76
CA GLU A 36 -1.39 16.17 -17.93
C GLU A 36 -1.89 15.20 -19.03
N ASN A 37 -1.40 13.95 -19.08
CA ASN A 37 -1.74 12.99 -20.14
C ASN A 37 -2.51 11.77 -19.62
N ALA A 38 -3.84 11.86 -19.51
CA ALA A 38 -4.72 10.71 -19.24
C ALA A 38 -4.67 9.61 -20.33
N ARG A 39 -4.03 9.87 -21.48
CA ARG A 39 -3.87 8.94 -22.60
C ARG A 39 -2.68 8.00 -22.48
N GLU A 40 -1.76 8.24 -21.55
CA GLU A 40 -0.59 7.37 -21.40
C GLU A 40 -0.98 6.06 -20.71
N ARG A 41 -0.78 4.93 -21.41
CA ARG A 41 -0.99 3.57 -20.88
C ARG A 41 -0.12 3.29 -19.65
N TYR A 42 0.98 4.01 -19.50
CA TYR A 42 1.96 3.82 -18.45
C TYR A 42 2.15 5.07 -17.60
N ILE A 43 2.53 4.87 -16.35
CA ILE A 43 3.10 5.89 -15.48
C ILE A 43 4.53 5.47 -15.12
N THR A 44 5.46 6.42 -15.17
CA THR A 44 6.85 6.16 -14.78
C THR A 44 7.00 6.44 -13.29
N THR A 45 7.43 5.45 -12.52
CA THR A 45 7.67 5.55 -11.08
C THR A 45 9.07 5.07 -10.77
N ASN A 46 9.91 5.96 -10.22
CA ASN A 46 11.33 5.66 -9.98
C ASN A 46 12.04 5.04 -11.22
N GLY A 47 11.68 5.47 -12.42
CA GLY A 47 12.24 4.96 -13.68
C GLY A 47 11.60 3.69 -14.25
N TYR A 48 10.61 3.11 -13.57
CA TYR A 48 9.91 1.89 -14.02
C TYR A 48 8.52 2.21 -14.58
N LYS A 49 8.12 1.52 -15.64
CA LYS A 49 6.83 1.74 -16.32
C LYS A 49 5.72 0.85 -15.74
N PHE A 50 4.88 1.42 -14.88
CA PHE A 50 3.68 0.76 -14.37
C PHE A 50 2.51 0.98 -15.33
N LEU A 51 1.63 -0.01 -15.47
CA LEU A 51 0.36 0.18 -16.17
C LEU A 51 -0.51 1.16 -15.39
N ARG A 52 -0.99 2.21 -16.07
CA ARG A 52 -1.93 3.19 -15.54
C ARG A 52 -3.38 2.82 -15.85
N THR A 53 -3.59 2.20 -17.01
CA THR A 53 -4.89 1.77 -17.52
C THR A 53 -4.83 0.29 -17.89
N ILE A 54 -5.99 -0.37 -17.88
CA ILE A 54 -6.15 -1.78 -18.26
C ILE A 54 -7.21 -1.89 -19.36
N ASP A 55 -7.01 -2.84 -20.27
CA ASP A 55 -7.96 -3.15 -21.33
C ASP A 55 -9.14 -3.98 -20.77
N GLN A 56 -10.27 -4.06 -21.49
CA GLN A 56 -11.45 -4.80 -21.01
C GLN A 56 -11.16 -6.27 -20.73
N GLU A 57 -10.36 -6.91 -21.56
CA GLU A 57 -9.92 -8.30 -21.35
C GLU A 57 -9.06 -8.44 -20.09
N GLU A 58 -8.12 -7.51 -19.89
CA GLU A 58 -7.26 -7.47 -18.71
C GLU A 58 -8.07 -7.22 -17.43
N GLU A 59 -9.11 -6.39 -17.51
CA GLU A 59 -10.05 -6.13 -16.42
C GLU A 59 -10.84 -7.40 -16.06
N LEU A 60 -11.33 -8.14 -17.06
CA LEU A 60 -12.03 -9.41 -16.83
C LEU A 60 -11.11 -10.45 -16.17
N ILE A 61 -9.89 -10.60 -16.68
CA ILE A 61 -8.88 -11.50 -16.12
C ILE A 61 -8.58 -11.11 -14.67
N PHE A 62 -8.37 -9.82 -14.40
CA PHE A 62 -8.10 -9.35 -13.05
C PHE A 62 -9.25 -9.65 -12.09
N ARG A 63 -10.49 -9.31 -12.48
CA ARG A 63 -11.68 -9.55 -11.65
C ARG A 63 -11.91 -11.03 -11.34
N GLN A 64 -11.63 -11.91 -12.29
CA GLN A 64 -11.84 -13.35 -12.14
C GLN A 64 -10.72 -14.01 -11.33
N GLU A 65 -9.46 -13.65 -11.60
CA GLU A 65 -8.31 -14.42 -11.11
C GLU A 65 -7.51 -13.72 -10.00
N TYR A 66 -7.41 -12.40 -10.01
CA TYR A 66 -6.46 -11.66 -9.17
C TYR A 66 -7.11 -10.82 -8.08
N LEU A 67 -8.41 -10.57 -8.18
CA LEU A 67 -9.21 -9.93 -7.15
C LEU A 67 -9.28 -10.80 -5.88
N LEU A 68 -9.30 -10.16 -4.71
CA LEU A 68 -9.49 -10.90 -3.47
C LEU A 68 -10.89 -11.55 -3.44
N PRO A 69 -11.01 -12.81 -3.01
CA PRO A 69 -12.31 -13.46 -2.87
C PRO A 69 -13.26 -12.68 -1.95
N LYS A 70 -14.56 -12.81 -2.21
CA LYS A 70 -15.58 -12.27 -1.30
C LYS A 70 -15.53 -13.05 0.03
N SER A 71 -15.13 -12.35 1.08
CA SER A 71 -15.18 -12.73 2.50
C SER A 71 -16.32 -11.96 3.19
N ASN A 72 -16.73 -12.39 4.39
CA ASN A 72 -17.75 -11.72 5.21
C ASN A 72 -17.42 -10.24 5.55
N TYR A 73 -16.15 -9.82 5.40
CA TYR A 73 -15.71 -8.42 5.57
C TYR A 73 -15.28 -7.76 4.24
N SER A 74 -15.68 -8.30 3.09
CA SER A 74 -15.11 -7.97 1.76
C SER A 74 -15.82 -6.86 1.00
N ASP A 75 -16.83 -6.21 1.59
CA ASP A 75 -17.56 -5.14 0.90
C ASP A 75 -16.83 -3.78 0.94
N VAL A 76 -15.71 -3.68 1.63
CA VAL A 76 -14.90 -2.46 1.78
C VAL A 76 -13.48 -2.65 1.28
N VAL A 77 -12.88 -1.58 0.76
CA VAL A 77 -11.50 -1.58 0.24
C VAL A 77 -10.51 -1.81 1.38
N VAL A 78 -9.62 -2.80 1.23
CA VAL A 78 -8.52 -3.08 2.15
C VAL A 78 -7.16 -3.02 1.45
N VAL A 79 -6.06 -2.94 2.23
CA VAL A 79 -4.68 -2.84 1.70
C VAL A 79 -4.38 -3.99 0.73
N GLY A 80 -4.95 -5.18 0.99
CA GLY A 80 -4.82 -6.34 0.10
C GLY A 80 -5.40 -6.12 -1.29
N ASP A 81 -6.53 -5.39 -1.43
CA ASP A 81 -7.11 -5.06 -2.73
C ASP A 81 -6.16 -4.16 -3.53
N ILE A 82 -5.60 -3.13 -2.88
CA ILE A 82 -4.64 -2.19 -3.48
C ILE A 82 -3.36 -2.92 -3.86
N ARG A 83 -2.82 -3.78 -2.97
CA ARG A 83 -1.63 -4.59 -3.25
C ARG A 83 -1.84 -5.47 -4.47
N ASN A 84 -2.95 -6.22 -4.54
CA ASN A 84 -3.22 -7.10 -5.68
C ASN A 84 -3.34 -6.31 -6.99
N LEU A 85 -3.97 -5.13 -6.95
CA LEU A 85 -4.02 -4.24 -8.10
C LEU A 85 -2.61 -3.80 -8.53
N VAL A 86 -1.77 -3.34 -7.60
CA VAL A 86 -0.39 -2.92 -7.93
C VAL A 86 0.45 -4.08 -8.45
N LEU A 87 0.35 -5.28 -7.87
CA LEU A 87 1.03 -6.48 -8.38
C LEU A 87 0.58 -6.84 -9.82
N TYR A 88 -0.68 -6.53 -10.16
CA TYR A 88 -1.17 -6.71 -11.51
C TYR A 88 -0.64 -5.64 -12.48
N LEU A 89 -0.52 -4.40 -12.03
CA LEU A 89 -0.08 -3.26 -12.86
C LEU A 89 1.45 -3.12 -13.00
N MET A 90 2.23 -3.77 -12.14
CA MET A 90 3.69 -3.59 -12.11
C MET A 90 4.42 -4.25 -13.29
N PRO A 91 5.66 -3.82 -13.59
CA PRO A 91 6.49 -4.43 -14.63
C PRO A 91 6.71 -5.93 -14.39
N LYS A 92 6.85 -6.70 -15.46
CA LYS A 92 7.05 -8.16 -15.39
C LYS A 92 8.35 -8.55 -14.68
N GLU A 93 9.35 -7.67 -14.75
CA GLU A 93 10.67 -7.87 -14.15
C GLU A 93 10.59 -7.96 -12.62
N PHE A 94 9.50 -7.47 -12.01
CA PHE A 94 9.31 -7.44 -10.56
C PHE A 94 8.72 -8.76 -10.05
N LEU A 95 8.05 -9.54 -10.91
CA LEU A 95 7.32 -10.77 -10.58
C LEU A 95 8.22 -11.98 -10.32
N SER A 96 9.24 -11.80 -9.49
CA SER A 96 10.02 -12.92 -8.95
C SER A 96 9.29 -13.56 -7.77
N TYR A 97 9.51 -14.86 -7.55
CA TYR A 97 8.95 -15.57 -6.40
C TYR A 97 9.29 -14.88 -5.08
N LYS A 98 10.57 -14.52 -4.90
CA LYS A 98 11.10 -13.85 -3.71
C LYS A 98 10.41 -12.51 -3.44
N PHE A 99 10.21 -11.69 -4.48
CA PHE A 99 9.59 -10.38 -4.34
C PHE A 99 8.09 -10.48 -4.05
N VAL A 100 7.37 -11.37 -4.74
CA VAL A 100 5.95 -11.59 -4.46
C VAL A 100 5.78 -12.11 -3.04
N GLU A 101 6.54 -13.11 -2.61
CA GLU A 101 6.51 -13.62 -1.23
C GLU A 101 6.74 -12.49 -0.22
N PHE A 102 7.76 -11.65 -0.43
CA PHE A 102 8.06 -10.49 0.42
C PHE A 102 6.89 -9.51 0.55
N MET A 103 6.15 -9.25 -0.54
CA MET A 103 4.98 -8.36 -0.53
C MET A 103 3.77 -8.93 0.26
N TYR A 104 3.79 -10.23 0.56
CA TYR A 104 2.77 -10.89 1.37
C TYR A 104 3.16 -11.05 2.84
N GLU A 105 4.42 -10.82 3.20
CA GLU A 105 4.88 -10.94 4.58
C GLU A 105 4.26 -9.90 5.52
N GLN A 106 4.16 -10.27 6.79
CA GLN A 106 3.51 -9.45 7.82
C GLN A 106 4.23 -8.12 8.03
N ASP A 107 5.56 -8.10 8.11
CA ASP A 107 6.33 -6.88 8.36
C ASP A 107 6.21 -5.89 7.19
N THR A 108 6.19 -6.39 5.95
CA THR A 108 5.91 -5.59 4.75
C THR A 108 4.51 -5.01 4.80
N HIS A 109 3.51 -5.79 5.21
CA HIS A 109 2.15 -5.30 5.39
C HIS A 109 2.06 -4.20 6.45
N LEU A 110 2.74 -4.36 7.59
CA LEU A 110 2.79 -3.35 8.65
C LEU A 110 3.49 -2.08 8.20
N LEU A 111 4.59 -2.18 7.45
CA LEU A 111 5.27 -1.03 6.85
C LEU A 111 4.34 -0.27 5.89
N LEU A 112 3.69 -0.97 4.95
CA LEU A 112 2.74 -0.35 4.02
C LEU A 112 1.56 0.30 4.75
N HIS A 113 1.05 -0.34 5.81
CA HIS A 113 -0.01 0.23 6.65
C HIS A 113 0.45 1.53 7.33
N SER A 114 1.63 1.53 7.97
CA SER A 114 2.18 2.74 8.59
C SER A 114 2.47 3.84 7.56
N LEU A 115 2.89 3.49 6.34
CA LEU A 115 3.10 4.45 5.26
C LEU A 115 1.79 5.12 4.85
N ILE A 116 0.70 4.35 4.71
CA ILE A 116 -0.62 4.89 4.38
C ILE A 116 -1.06 5.91 5.44
N ILE A 117 -0.95 5.58 6.72
CA ILE A 117 -1.30 6.48 7.83
C ILE A 117 -0.41 7.74 7.83
N TYR A 118 0.89 7.56 7.62
CA TYR A 118 1.86 8.66 7.54
C TYR A 118 1.53 9.61 6.39
N PHE A 119 1.31 9.08 5.19
CA PHE A 119 1.06 9.88 3.99
C PHE A 119 -0.28 10.62 4.05
N GLU A 120 -1.30 10.02 4.68
CA GLU A 120 -2.55 10.70 4.96
C GLU A 120 -2.31 11.99 5.76
N HIS A 121 -1.49 11.94 6.82
CA HIS A 121 -1.15 13.12 7.63
C HIS A 121 -0.17 14.06 6.93
N TYR A 122 0.83 13.52 6.23
CA TYR A 122 1.82 14.31 5.50
C TYR A 122 1.19 15.16 4.41
N LEU A 123 0.30 14.59 3.59
CA LEU A 123 -0.35 15.34 2.51
C LEU A 123 -1.24 16.46 3.05
N ARG A 124 -1.96 16.22 4.15
CA ARG A 124 -2.72 17.29 4.84
C ARG A 124 -1.80 18.39 5.37
N MET A 125 -0.64 18.02 5.90
CA MET A 125 0.38 18.98 6.35
C MET A 125 0.96 19.80 5.19
N VAL A 126 1.21 19.17 4.04
CA VAL A 126 1.67 19.87 2.84
C VAL A 126 0.61 20.84 2.34
N GLU A 127 -0.66 20.42 2.27
CA GLU A 127 -1.78 21.30 1.89
C GLU A 127 -1.88 22.50 2.84
N PHE A 128 -1.81 22.27 4.16
CA PHE A 128 -1.78 23.35 5.16
C PHE A 128 -0.62 24.33 4.92
N ILE A 129 0.59 23.83 4.64
CA ILE A 129 1.75 24.69 4.37
C ILE A 129 1.53 25.52 3.11
N LEU A 130 1.01 24.92 2.04
CA LEU A 130 0.77 25.61 0.78
C LEU A 130 -0.29 26.72 0.94
N ILE A 131 -1.38 26.44 1.64
CA ILE A 131 -2.39 27.46 1.97
C ILE A 131 -1.75 28.60 2.77
N ARG A 132 -0.94 28.27 3.78
CA ARG A 132 -0.26 29.30 4.59
C ARG A 132 0.77 30.08 3.79
N ARG A 133 1.45 29.44 2.84
CA ARG A 133 2.39 30.11 1.93
C ARG A 133 1.66 31.17 1.12
N ASP A 134 0.54 30.80 0.52
CA ASP A 134 -0.29 31.70 -0.29
C ASP A 134 -0.85 32.88 0.53
N GLU A 135 -1.28 32.62 1.77
CA GLU A 135 -1.76 33.67 2.70
C GLU A 135 -0.66 34.66 3.13
N LEU A 136 0.60 34.22 3.16
CA LEU A 136 1.75 35.07 3.50
C LEU A 136 2.29 35.81 2.28
N SER A 137 2.21 35.19 1.10
CA SER A 137 2.63 35.78 -0.17
C SER A 137 1.51 36.65 -0.77
N GLY A 138 1.34 37.86 -0.24
CA GLY A 138 0.39 38.84 -0.78
C GLY A 138 0.55 40.22 -0.15
N SER A 139 -0.09 41.23 -0.74
CA SER A 139 -0.14 42.61 -0.19
C SER A 139 -0.88 42.70 1.15
N LEU A 140 -1.60 41.64 1.54
CA LEU A 140 -2.33 41.47 2.80
C LEU A 140 -1.64 40.45 3.74
N GLY A 141 -0.34 40.22 3.59
CA GLY A 141 0.42 39.23 4.36
C GLY A 141 0.18 39.37 5.87
N GLN A 142 -0.35 38.31 6.49
CA GLN A 142 -0.68 38.32 7.91
C GLN A 142 0.55 38.03 8.79
N VAL A 143 0.73 38.83 9.84
CA VAL A 143 1.77 38.58 10.87
C VAL A 143 1.42 37.30 11.65
N GLN A 144 2.40 36.41 11.84
CA GLN A 144 2.17 35.17 12.57
C GLN A 144 2.19 35.41 14.09
N SER A 145 1.16 34.92 14.77
CA SER A 145 1.10 34.92 16.23
C SER A 145 1.95 33.80 16.83
N GLU A 146 2.34 33.95 18.09
CA GLU A 146 3.03 32.90 18.86
C GLU A 146 2.22 31.59 18.91
N GLN A 147 0.90 31.69 19.09
CA GLN A 147 -0.02 30.55 19.04
C GLN A 147 0.05 29.79 17.71
N THR A 148 0.23 30.50 16.59
CA THR A 148 0.39 29.87 15.28
C THR A 148 1.69 29.06 15.21
N ASN A 149 2.77 29.58 15.81
CA ASN A 149 4.06 28.90 15.85
C ASN A 149 4.01 27.65 16.73
N ASP A 150 3.32 27.71 17.87
CA ASP A 150 3.15 26.55 18.75
C ASP A 150 2.27 25.47 18.14
N MET A 151 1.22 25.86 17.41
CA MET A 151 0.41 24.92 16.62
C MET A 151 1.28 24.19 15.57
N LYS A 152 2.08 24.93 14.81
CA LYS A 152 3.03 24.36 13.84
C LYS A 152 4.00 23.37 14.49
N ARG A 153 4.60 23.75 15.63
CA ARG A 153 5.50 22.86 16.40
C ARG A 153 4.79 21.57 16.81
N THR A 154 3.55 21.66 17.25
CA THR A 154 2.75 20.49 17.66
C THR A 154 2.46 19.58 16.48
N PHE A 155 2.05 20.12 15.34
CA PHE A 155 1.86 19.34 14.12
C PHE A 155 3.14 18.66 13.61
N SER A 156 4.29 19.34 13.72
CA SER A 156 5.58 18.73 13.39
C SER A 156 5.87 17.51 14.25
N VAL A 157 5.59 17.59 15.56
CA VAL A 157 5.73 16.46 16.49
C VAL A 157 4.80 15.32 16.08
N TYR A 158 3.53 15.60 15.77
CA TYR A 158 2.57 14.57 15.35
C TYR A 158 3.00 13.86 14.08
N LEU A 159 3.56 14.58 13.12
CA LEU A 159 4.12 13.99 11.91
C LEU A 159 5.34 13.12 12.20
N SER A 160 6.22 13.54 13.12
CA SER A 160 7.35 12.73 13.61
C SER A 160 6.87 11.40 14.19
N GLN A 161 5.81 11.40 14.99
CA GLN A 161 5.26 10.21 15.63
C GLN A 161 4.78 9.16 14.62
N TYR A 162 4.06 9.58 13.58
CA TYR A 162 3.68 8.66 12.50
C TYR A 162 4.91 8.17 11.73
N ARG A 163 5.91 9.04 11.52
CA ARG A 163 7.17 8.64 10.89
C ARG A 163 7.93 7.62 11.73
N MET A 164 7.90 7.70 13.06
CA MET A 164 8.51 6.72 13.95
C MET A 164 7.91 5.32 13.75
N LEU A 165 6.59 5.20 13.52
CA LEU A 165 5.97 3.91 13.20
C LEU A 165 6.49 3.33 11.89
N VAL A 166 6.58 4.17 10.85
CA VAL A 166 7.16 3.79 9.55
C VAL A 166 8.61 3.35 9.73
N ALA A 167 9.39 4.15 10.47
CA ALA A 167 10.80 3.92 10.72
C ALA A 167 11.03 2.61 11.46
N ARG A 168 10.27 2.34 12.53
CA ARG A 168 10.33 1.07 13.26
C ARG A 168 10.05 -0.10 12.33
N ASN A 169 8.93 -0.08 11.60
CA ASN A 169 8.54 -1.17 10.72
C ASN A 169 9.59 -1.40 9.61
N TYR A 170 10.16 -0.32 9.07
CA TYR A 170 11.24 -0.40 8.10
C TYR A 170 12.52 -0.99 8.69
N CYS A 171 12.89 -0.56 9.91
CA CYS A 171 14.06 -1.07 10.63
C CYS A 171 13.97 -2.57 10.92
N ARG A 172 12.79 -3.11 11.20
CA ARG A 172 12.58 -4.57 11.37
C ARG A 172 12.85 -5.34 10.08
N ILE A 173 12.42 -4.79 8.93
CA ILE A 173 12.68 -5.39 7.60
C ILE A 173 14.18 -5.36 7.27
N ILE A 174 14.81 -4.19 7.37
CA ILE A 174 16.25 -4.07 7.04
C ILE A 174 17.13 -4.76 8.06
N GLY A 175 16.69 -4.92 9.31
CA GLY A 175 17.40 -5.65 10.36
C GLY A 175 17.32 -7.16 10.20
N GLY A 176 16.45 -7.66 9.31
CA GLY A 176 16.28 -9.08 9.06
C GLY A 176 15.69 -9.84 10.25
N GLU A 177 14.84 -9.20 11.04
CA GLU A 177 14.20 -9.84 12.21
C GLU A 177 13.24 -10.96 11.79
N ASP A 178 13.15 -12.03 12.59
CA ASP A 178 12.20 -13.13 12.41
C ASP A 178 12.14 -13.70 10.97
N ARG A 179 11.00 -13.54 10.29
CA ARG A 179 10.76 -14.03 8.92
C ARG A 179 11.48 -13.21 7.87
N MET A 180 11.97 -12.02 8.21
CA MET A 180 12.69 -11.14 7.28
C MET A 180 14.14 -11.56 7.07
N ALA A 181 14.69 -12.44 7.93
CA ALA A 181 16.06 -12.93 7.84
C ALA A 181 16.42 -13.50 6.45
N LYS A 182 15.46 -14.14 5.76
CA LYS A 182 15.66 -14.69 4.40
C LYS A 182 15.84 -13.61 3.31
N TYR A 183 15.43 -12.37 3.58
CA TYR A 183 15.62 -11.22 2.70
C TYR A 183 16.84 -10.38 3.09
N TYR A 184 17.47 -10.65 4.22
CA TYR A 184 18.65 -9.94 4.71
C TYR A 184 19.93 -10.60 4.20
N HIS A 185 20.67 -9.89 3.35
CA HIS A 185 21.88 -10.42 2.69
C HIS A 185 23.19 -9.79 3.20
N MET A 186 23.16 -9.06 4.32
CA MET A 186 24.40 -8.51 4.90
C MET A 186 25.12 -9.59 5.69
N LYS A 187 26.42 -9.78 5.39
CA LYS A 187 27.30 -10.59 6.24
C LYS A 187 27.57 -9.81 7.53
N PRO A 188 27.35 -10.41 8.73
CA PRO A 188 27.42 -9.71 10.01
C PRO A 188 28.81 -9.12 10.35
N ILE A 189 29.85 -9.55 9.65
CA ILE A 189 31.24 -9.12 9.90
C ILE A 189 31.62 -7.91 9.02
N SER A 190 31.07 -7.80 7.81
CA SER A 190 31.48 -6.78 6.85
C SER A 190 30.43 -5.68 6.61
N ASN A 191 29.17 -5.87 7.01
CA ASN A 191 28.07 -4.92 6.80
C ASN A 191 28.02 -4.31 5.38
N ILE A 192 28.40 -5.09 4.38
CA ILE A 192 28.37 -4.71 2.96
C ILE A 192 27.36 -5.61 2.26
N SER A 193 26.14 -5.10 2.05
CA SER A 193 25.25 -5.59 0.98
C SER A 193 25.69 -4.86 -0.29
N ALA A 194 26.59 -5.48 -1.04
CA ALA A 194 27.04 -4.97 -2.34
C ALA A 194 26.59 -5.89 -3.49
N THR A 195 25.47 -6.59 -3.32
CA THR A 195 24.87 -7.28 -4.46
C THR A 195 24.00 -6.30 -5.22
N ILE A 196 24.24 -6.18 -6.52
CA ILE A 196 23.40 -5.42 -7.45
C ILE A 196 21.92 -5.87 -7.33
N HIS A 197 21.70 -7.13 -6.94
CA HIS A 197 20.37 -7.70 -6.72
C HIS A 197 19.62 -7.04 -5.55
N ASP A 198 20.27 -6.80 -4.41
CA ASP A 198 19.62 -6.14 -3.26
C ASP A 198 19.22 -4.70 -3.58
N LYS A 199 20.06 -3.99 -4.35
CA LYS A 199 19.73 -2.68 -4.89
C LYS A 199 18.45 -2.75 -5.73
N TYR A 200 18.40 -3.63 -6.73
CA TYR A 200 17.19 -3.76 -7.56
C TYR A 200 15.96 -4.16 -6.74
N PHE A 201 16.11 -5.05 -5.75
CA PHE A 201 15.03 -5.44 -4.88
C PHE A 201 14.45 -4.26 -4.08
N HIS A 202 15.33 -3.43 -3.49
CA HIS A 202 14.94 -2.22 -2.79
C HIS A 202 14.27 -1.20 -3.72
N GLU A 203 14.82 -0.99 -4.91
CA GLU A 203 14.28 -0.09 -5.92
C GLU A 203 12.89 -0.53 -6.41
N HIS A 204 12.70 -1.82 -6.66
CA HIS A 204 11.40 -2.40 -7.01
C HIS A 204 10.39 -2.20 -5.88
N PHE A 205 10.81 -2.45 -4.63
CA PHE A 205 9.96 -2.26 -3.46
C PHE A 205 9.51 -0.80 -3.32
N LEU A 206 10.43 0.16 -3.41
CA LEU A 206 10.09 1.58 -3.32
C LEU A 206 9.09 1.99 -4.40
N ALA A 207 9.30 1.57 -5.65
CA ALA A 207 8.39 1.88 -6.74
C ALA A 207 6.98 1.30 -6.52
N VAL A 208 6.89 0.07 -6.02
CA VAL A 208 5.62 -0.57 -5.64
C VAL A 208 4.96 0.15 -4.45
N ALA A 209 5.73 0.54 -3.42
CA ALA A 209 5.21 1.25 -2.26
C ALA A 209 4.64 2.63 -2.65
N ILE A 210 5.29 3.36 -3.56
CA ILE A 210 4.77 4.62 -4.13
C ILE A 210 3.42 4.40 -4.79
N GLN A 211 3.30 3.37 -5.64
CA GLN A 211 2.04 3.05 -6.32
C GLN A 211 0.94 2.65 -5.34
N ILE A 212 1.25 1.87 -4.31
CA ILE A 212 0.27 1.48 -3.27
C ILE A 212 -0.23 2.72 -2.53
N VAL A 213 0.66 3.58 -2.05
CA VAL A 213 0.28 4.80 -1.34
C VAL A 213 -0.48 5.75 -2.26
N TRP A 214 -0.02 5.97 -3.49
CA TRP A 214 -0.69 6.85 -4.44
C TRP A 214 -2.12 6.41 -4.77
N ILE A 215 -2.34 5.11 -5.03
CA ILE A 215 -3.69 4.56 -5.24
C ILE A 215 -4.53 4.72 -3.97
N CYS A 216 -3.94 4.46 -2.80
CA CYS A 216 -4.62 4.65 -1.53
C CYS A 216 -5.07 6.10 -1.34
N MET A 217 -4.21 7.07 -1.67
CA MET A 217 -4.46 8.52 -1.59
C MET A 217 -5.25 9.07 -2.80
N HIS A 218 -6.26 8.31 -3.25
CA HIS A 218 -7.17 8.71 -4.34
C HIS A 218 -6.48 9.03 -5.68
N ARG A 219 -5.27 8.53 -5.91
CA ARG A 219 -4.45 8.85 -7.07
C ARG A 219 -4.15 10.35 -7.24
N ARG A 220 -4.03 11.07 -6.13
CA ARG A 220 -3.73 12.52 -6.10
C ARG A 220 -2.30 12.79 -5.61
N ALA A 221 -1.78 13.97 -5.92
CA ALA A 221 -0.50 14.47 -5.41
C ALA A 221 0.69 13.50 -5.68
N TYR A 222 0.69 12.85 -6.85
CA TYR A 222 1.67 11.80 -7.21
C TYR A 222 3.11 12.24 -6.95
N TYR A 223 3.52 13.39 -7.48
CA TYR A 223 4.89 13.90 -7.36
C TYR A 223 5.29 14.24 -5.92
N VAL A 224 4.33 14.68 -5.09
CA VAL A 224 4.56 14.93 -3.66
C VAL A 224 4.80 13.61 -2.92
N ILE A 225 4.02 12.57 -3.25
CA ILE A 225 4.17 11.22 -2.68
C ILE A 225 5.51 10.61 -3.10
N GLU A 226 5.84 10.64 -4.40
CA GLU A 226 7.09 10.09 -4.93
C GLU A 226 8.32 10.80 -4.34
N MET A 227 8.30 12.14 -4.27
CA MET A 227 9.36 12.94 -3.67
C MET A 227 9.57 12.57 -2.19
N GLU A 228 8.51 12.56 -1.39
CA GLU A 228 8.60 12.27 0.04
C GLU A 228 8.99 10.80 0.31
N MET A 229 8.49 9.85 -0.47
CA MET A 229 8.89 8.45 -0.34
C MET A 229 10.39 8.30 -0.61
N ASN A 230 10.90 8.88 -1.69
CA ASN A 230 12.33 8.84 -1.99
C ASN A 230 13.15 9.54 -0.89
N ARG A 231 12.67 10.66 -0.36
CA ARG A 231 13.32 11.36 0.76
C ARG A 231 13.40 10.46 2.00
N LEU A 232 12.30 9.85 2.42
CA LEU A 232 12.23 9.04 3.64
C LEU A 232 13.19 7.85 3.62
N PHE A 233 13.26 7.15 2.49
CA PHE A 233 14.03 5.91 2.38
C PHE A 233 15.49 6.14 1.96
N ARG A 234 15.77 7.18 1.16
CA ARG A 234 17.11 7.42 0.62
C ARG A 234 17.86 8.59 1.22
N SER A 235 17.16 9.60 1.76
CA SER A 235 17.62 10.97 2.06
C SER A 235 17.63 11.92 0.85
N GLU A 236 17.74 13.22 1.14
CA GLU A 236 17.74 14.31 0.14
C GLU A 236 18.86 14.22 -0.89
N HIS A 237 20.01 13.60 -0.56
CA HIS A 237 21.13 13.46 -1.49
C HIS A 237 20.83 12.58 -2.70
N PHE A 238 19.86 11.69 -2.57
CA PHE A 238 19.56 10.65 -3.56
C PHE A 238 18.14 10.78 -4.14
N VAL A 239 17.48 11.92 -3.91
CA VAL A 239 16.22 12.25 -4.57
C VAL A 239 16.54 12.78 -5.96
N SER A 240 16.00 12.13 -6.99
CA SER A 240 16.11 12.59 -8.36
C SER A 240 15.43 13.94 -8.53
N ALA A 241 16.11 14.91 -9.15
CA ALA A 241 15.51 16.19 -9.47
C ALA A 241 14.44 16.00 -10.56
N HIS A 242 13.19 16.31 -10.24
CA HIS A 242 12.09 16.40 -11.20
C HIS A 242 11.53 17.83 -11.16
N PRO A 243 11.23 18.44 -12.31
CA PRO A 243 10.68 19.81 -12.35
C PRO A 243 9.31 19.91 -11.67
N GLU A 244 8.54 18.82 -11.61
CA GLU A 244 7.23 18.74 -10.98
C GLU A 244 7.30 18.61 -9.44
N TYR A 245 8.48 18.41 -8.87
CA TYR A 245 8.64 18.29 -7.42
C TYR A 245 8.46 19.64 -6.75
N LEU A 246 7.67 19.62 -5.67
CA LEU A 246 7.39 20.81 -4.89
C LEU A 246 8.64 21.28 -4.14
N THR A 247 8.94 22.56 -4.25
CA THR A 247 10.06 23.19 -3.54
C THR A 247 9.59 23.76 -2.20
N PHE A 248 10.19 23.26 -1.12
CA PHE A 248 9.99 23.77 0.24
C PHE A 248 11.15 24.67 0.68
N THR A 249 10.80 25.77 1.35
CA THR A 249 11.73 26.65 2.07
C THR A 249 12.31 25.95 3.29
N GLU A 250 13.38 26.49 3.88
CA GLU A 250 14.03 25.87 5.04
C GLU A 250 13.10 25.76 6.27
N SER A 251 12.24 26.75 6.48
CA SER A 251 11.27 26.74 7.59
C SER A 251 10.20 25.65 7.39
N GLU A 252 9.69 25.48 6.17
CA GLU A 252 8.73 24.44 5.83
C GLU A 252 9.37 23.04 5.90
N ARG A 253 10.62 22.92 5.46
CA ARG A 253 11.41 21.68 5.62
C ARG A 253 11.60 21.33 7.09
N SER A 254 11.89 22.31 7.94
CA SER A 254 12.01 22.08 9.40
C SER A 254 10.70 21.57 9.99
N LEU A 255 9.57 22.11 9.53
CA LEU A 255 8.24 21.66 9.95
C LEU A 255 7.93 20.23 9.49
N LEU A 256 8.16 19.93 8.21
CA LEU A 256 7.81 18.65 7.59
C LEU A 256 8.77 17.53 7.97
N TYR A 257 10.08 17.79 8.04
CA TYR A 257 11.09 16.74 8.17
C TYR A 257 11.43 16.40 9.62
N GLY A 258 10.86 17.11 10.59
CA GLY A 258 11.04 16.83 12.01
C GLY A 258 12.41 17.23 12.54
N ARG A 259 12.59 17.06 13.86
CA ARG A 259 13.72 17.61 14.62
C ARG A 259 15.03 16.82 14.44
N ASN A 260 14.91 15.53 14.16
CA ASN A 260 16.04 14.60 14.07
C ASN A 260 16.71 14.58 12.69
N LYS A 261 16.16 15.32 11.71
CA LYS A 261 16.72 15.39 10.37
C LYS A 261 18.09 16.08 10.39
N LYS A 262 19.13 15.31 10.07
CA LYS A 262 20.49 15.82 9.88
C LYS A 262 21.04 15.39 8.52
N ASN A 263 21.52 16.36 7.76
CA ASN A 263 22.22 16.11 6.51
C ASN A 263 23.71 15.96 6.81
N TYR A 264 24.23 14.75 6.61
CA TYR A 264 25.64 14.42 6.68
C TYR A 264 26.24 14.31 5.27
N ASN A 265 27.53 13.98 5.17
CA ASN A 265 28.12 13.60 3.89
C ASN A 265 27.42 12.33 3.35
N TYR A 266 27.16 12.28 2.04
CA TYR A 266 26.43 11.19 1.37
C TYR A 266 26.96 9.78 1.69
N ARG A 267 28.25 9.64 2.04
CA ARG A 267 28.86 8.34 2.38
C ARG A 267 28.45 7.79 3.75
N ILE A 268 28.07 8.66 4.67
CA ILE A 268 27.68 8.32 6.05
C ILE A 268 26.21 8.70 6.32
N GLN A 269 25.47 9.05 5.26
CA GLN A 269 24.10 9.49 5.37
C GLN A 269 23.18 8.29 5.61
N ASP A 270 22.52 8.29 6.76
CA ASP A 270 21.42 7.37 7.01
C ASP A 270 20.12 7.86 6.39
N SER A 271 19.21 6.93 6.09
CA SER A 271 17.84 7.28 5.72
C SER A 271 17.17 8.09 6.83
N PRO A 272 16.34 9.09 6.50
CA PRO A 272 15.57 9.83 7.51
C PRO A 272 14.75 8.94 8.44
N LEU A 273 14.26 7.80 7.97
CA LEU A 273 13.59 6.81 8.82
C LEU A 273 14.53 6.27 9.91
N VAL A 274 15.74 5.84 9.55
CA VAL A 274 16.73 5.36 10.54
C VAL A 274 17.14 6.49 11.49
N GLN A 275 17.29 7.72 11.00
CA GLN A 275 17.61 8.88 11.85
C GLN A 275 16.54 9.17 12.89
N GLU A 276 15.26 8.96 12.55
CA GLU A 276 14.12 9.19 13.45
C GLU A 276 14.25 8.37 14.75
N LEU A 277 14.79 7.15 14.66
CA LEU A 277 14.93 6.24 15.80
C LEU A 277 16.19 6.46 16.65
N LYS A 278 17.12 7.32 16.23
CA LYS A 278 18.37 7.52 16.98
C LYS A 278 18.19 8.34 18.26
N LEU A 279 17.25 9.29 18.24
CA LEU A 279 17.01 10.24 19.33
C LEU A 279 15.51 10.34 19.59
N VAL A 280 14.95 9.25 20.12
CA VAL A 280 13.53 9.18 20.46
C VAL A 280 13.32 9.83 21.84
N PRO A 281 12.44 10.85 21.95
CA PRO A 281 12.06 11.42 23.25
C PRO A 281 11.43 10.37 24.16
N GLU A 282 11.64 10.48 25.47
CA GLU A 282 11.13 9.49 26.43
C GLU A 282 9.60 9.38 26.39
N GLU A 283 8.92 10.52 26.19
CA GLU A 283 7.46 10.60 26.04
C GLU A 283 6.93 9.86 24.81
N ASP A 284 7.75 9.68 23.76
CA ASP A 284 7.36 9.03 22.51
C ASP A 284 7.80 7.54 22.45
N LEU A 285 8.59 7.05 23.41
CA LEU A 285 9.03 5.65 23.47
C LEU A 285 7.87 4.63 23.39
N PRO A 286 6.69 4.84 24.03
CA PRO A 286 5.58 3.89 23.93
C PRO A 286 5.06 3.70 22.51
N ILE A 287 5.26 4.68 21.61
CA ILE A 287 4.83 4.60 20.20
C ILE A 287 5.54 3.44 19.49
N LEU A 288 6.79 3.15 19.86
CA LEU A 288 7.54 2.04 19.27
C LEU A 288 6.89 0.67 19.56
N TRP A 289 6.09 0.55 20.63
CA TRP A 289 5.41 -0.70 21.00
C TRP A 289 3.99 -0.84 20.42
N ILE A 290 3.49 0.20 19.73
CA ILE A 290 2.12 0.21 19.19
C ILE A 290 1.92 -0.96 18.21
N GLY A 291 0.86 -1.73 18.47
CA GLY A 291 0.48 -2.91 17.68
C GLY A 291 1.15 -4.21 18.10
N GLU A 292 2.10 -4.17 19.04
CA GLU A 292 2.64 -5.34 19.74
C GLU A 292 2.11 -5.43 21.17
N ARG A 293 2.00 -4.28 21.85
CA ARG A 293 1.50 -4.17 23.22
C ARG A 293 0.36 -3.17 23.27
N LYS A 294 -0.63 -3.45 24.13
CA LYS A 294 -1.73 -2.50 24.37
C LYS A 294 -1.23 -1.34 25.21
N TYR A 295 -1.40 -0.12 24.72
CA TYR A 295 -1.11 1.10 25.43
C TYR A 295 -2.11 1.32 26.58
N ARG A 296 -1.58 1.48 27.80
CA ARG A 296 -2.33 1.81 29.02
C ARG A 296 -1.68 2.99 29.76
N GLY A 297 -1.34 4.03 29.01
CA GLY A 297 -0.86 5.29 29.58
C GLY A 297 -1.92 6.37 29.56
N ASN A 298 -1.54 7.55 30.05
CA ASN A 298 -2.41 8.72 30.14
C ASN A 298 -2.24 9.71 28.97
N ASP A 299 -1.28 9.48 28.07
CA ASP A 299 -1.10 10.31 26.88
C ASP A 299 -2.16 9.93 25.83
N ILE A 300 -3.16 10.81 25.71
CA ILE A 300 -4.28 10.68 24.77
C ILE A 300 -3.76 10.54 23.33
N ARG A 301 -2.69 11.25 22.99
CA ARG A 301 -2.14 11.23 21.64
C ARG A 301 -1.63 9.85 21.24
N ILE A 302 -0.95 9.16 22.16
CA ILE A 302 -0.46 7.80 21.92
C ILE A 302 -1.64 6.83 21.80
N ALA A 303 -2.69 7.01 22.61
CA ALA A 303 -3.90 6.20 22.51
C ALA A 303 -4.63 6.40 21.17
N GLU A 304 -4.67 7.62 20.63
CA GLU A 304 -5.22 7.92 19.30
C GLU A 304 -4.43 7.23 18.19
N ILE A 305 -3.10 7.37 18.19
CA ILE A 305 -2.22 6.72 17.21
C ILE A 305 -2.36 5.21 17.29
N GLU A 306 -2.44 4.66 18.51
CA GLU A 306 -2.60 3.24 18.72
C GLU A 306 -3.93 2.74 18.15
N LEU A 307 -5.03 3.45 18.43
CA LEU A 307 -6.36 3.10 17.93
C LEU A 307 -6.36 3.09 16.39
N GLU A 308 -5.82 4.13 15.78
CA GLU A 308 -5.68 4.28 14.34
C GLU A 308 -4.83 3.16 13.71
N TYR A 309 -3.75 2.74 14.38
CA TYR A 309 -2.84 1.70 13.88
C TYR A 309 -3.33 0.25 14.07
N ILE A 310 -4.13 -0.02 15.11
CA ILE A 310 -4.62 -1.37 15.42
C ILE A 310 -5.89 -1.70 14.65
N VAL A 311 -6.80 -0.73 14.50
CA VAL A 311 -8.11 -0.97 13.90
C VAL A 311 -7.96 -1.42 12.45
N PRO A 312 -8.56 -2.56 12.06
CA PRO A 312 -8.52 -3.01 10.67
C PRO A 312 -9.11 -1.97 9.72
N GLY A 313 -8.54 -1.85 8.52
CA GLY A 313 -9.04 -0.92 7.49
C GLY A 313 -10.55 -1.03 7.22
N SER A 314 -11.13 -2.23 7.35
CA SER A 314 -12.57 -2.47 7.17
C SER A 314 -13.46 -1.89 8.27
N GLN A 315 -12.87 -1.51 9.40
CA GLN A 315 -13.54 -1.07 10.62
C GLN A 315 -13.28 0.41 10.96
N LEU A 316 -12.54 1.13 10.11
CA LEU A 316 -12.19 2.55 10.33
C LEU A 316 -13.40 3.46 10.55
N ARG A 317 -14.55 3.15 9.92
CA ARG A 317 -15.81 3.87 10.13
C ARG A 317 -16.28 3.91 11.59
N PHE A 318 -15.91 2.90 12.41
CA PHE A 318 -16.34 2.83 13.81
C PHE A 318 -15.56 3.77 14.72
N ILE A 319 -14.36 4.18 14.31
CA ILE A 319 -13.55 5.16 15.04
C ILE A 319 -13.60 6.55 14.40
N ASN A 320 -14.45 6.74 13.38
CA ASN A 320 -14.59 8.00 12.64
C ASN A 320 -13.28 8.51 12.03
N VAL A 321 -12.43 7.60 11.55
CA VAL A 321 -11.16 7.90 10.85
C VAL A 321 -11.26 7.37 9.42
N SER A 322 -10.57 8.03 8.50
CA SER A 322 -10.40 7.61 7.11
C SER A 322 -8.95 7.74 6.66
N HIS A 323 -8.47 6.76 5.91
CA HIS A 323 -7.13 6.74 5.34
C HIS A 323 -7.22 6.53 3.83
N GLY A 324 -7.19 7.62 3.06
CA GLY A 324 -7.42 7.55 1.64
C GLY A 324 -8.73 6.80 1.32
N ILE A 325 -8.66 5.79 0.47
CA ILE A 325 -9.81 4.96 0.08
C ILE A 325 -10.07 3.77 1.02
N MET A 326 -9.26 3.57 2.06
CA MET A 326 -9.36 2.43 2.97
C MET A 326 -10.67 2.44 3.75
N GLY A 327 -11.34 1.29 3.80
CA GLY A 327 -12.61 1.14 4.50
C GLY A 327 -13.82 1.68 3.73
N HIS A 328 -13.61 2.28 2.55
CA HIS A 328 -14.70 2.74 1.70
C HIS A 328 -15.41 1.55 1.03
N PRO A 329 -16.71 1.64 0.75
CA PRO A 329 -17.45 0.60 0.05
C PRO A 329 -16.90 0.33 -1.37
N LYS A 330 -16.60 -0.93 -1.70
CA LYS A 330 -16.02 -1.33 -3.00
C LYS A 330 -16.94 -1.03 -4.18
N ASN A 331 -18.26 -1.02 -3.96
CA ASN A 331 -19.25 -0.71 -4.99
C ASN A 331 -19.16 0.73 -5.53
N LEU A 332 -18.49 1.63 -4.80
CA LEU A 332 -18.23 3.00 -5.23
C LEU A 332 -16.98 3.15 -6.10
N TYR A 333 -16.24 2.06 -6.31
CA TYR A 333 -14.97 2.08 -7.03
C TYR A 333 -15.01 1.18 -8.26
N ASN A 334 -14.33 1.61 -9.31
CA ASN A 334 -14.06 0.75 -10.46
C ASN A 334 -12.89 -0.21 -10.16
N THR A 335 -12.56 -1.07 -11.13
CA THR A 335 -11.49 -2.06 -10.96
C THR A 335 -10.09 -1.47 -10.75
N LEU A 336 -9.84 -0.25 -11.24
CA LEU A 336 -8.60 0.48 -11.00
C LEU A 336 -8.62 1.24 -9.66
N LEU A 337 -9.60 0.97 -8.79
CA LEU A 337 -9.84 1.65 -7.53
C LEU A 337 -9.95 3.17 -7.69
N SER A 338 -10.56 3.61 -8.78
CA SER A 338 -10.94 5.01 -9.00
C SER A 338 -12.40 5.21 -8.60
N LEU A 339 -12.68 6.31 -7.89
CA LEU A 339 -13.99 6.61 -7.35
C LEU A 339 -15.00 6.92 -8.46
N ASP A 340 -16.16 6.26 -8.43
CA ASP A 340 -17.27 6.48 -9.36
C ASP A 340 -18.24 7.53 -8.78
N TRP A 341 -18.04 8.79 -9.16
CA TRP A 341 -18.85 9.91 -8.64
C TRP A 341 -20.36 9.75 -8.85
N PRO A 342 -20.87 9.21 -9.97
CA PRO A 342 -22.28 8.88 -10.10
C PRO A 342 -22.76 7.92 -9.01
N ALA A 343 -22.06 6.81 -8.75
CA ALA A 343 -22.43 5.89 -7.65
C ALA A 343 -22.44 6.59 -6.29
N VAL A 344 -21.47 7.49 -6.03
CA VAL A 344 -21.43 8.32 -4.80
C VAL A 344 -22.66 9.21 -4.69
N ARG A 345 -23.07 9.87 -5.79
CA ARG A 345 -24.27 10.74 -5.81
C ARG A 345 -25.55 9.96 -5.53
N PHE A 346 -25.66 8.73 -6.04
CA PHE A 346 -26.81 7.86 -5.77
C PHE A 346 -26.79 7.24 -4.37
N SER A 347 -25.68 7.31 -3.65
CA SER A 347 -25.52 6.73 -2.31
C SER A 347 -25.96 7.67 -1.17
N ASN A 348 -26.55 8.84 -1.48
CA ASN A 348 -27.13 9.79 -0.53
C ASN A 348 -26.19 10.25 0.61
N PHE A 349 -24.88 10.32 0.35
CA PHE A 349 -23.94 10.93 1.28
C PHE A 349 -24.18 12.43 1.37
N SER A 350 -24.01 13.01 2.56
CA SER A 350 -24.15 14.44 2.81
C SER A 350 -23.11 14.92 3.82
N GLU A 351 -22.94 16.24 3.94
CA GLU A 351 -22.11 16.83 5.00
C GLU A 351 -22.57 16.47 6.41
N LYS A 352 -23.81 16.00 6.60
CA LYS A 352 -24.28 15.49 7.90
C LYS A 352 -24.02 13.99 8.02
N PHE A 353 -24.33 13.24 6.97
CA PHE A 353 -24.25 11.79 6.92
C PHE A 353 -23.20 11.34 5.90
N ASP A 354 -21.98 11.15 6.40
CA ASP A 354 -20.85 10.62 5.64
C ASP A 354 -19.96 9.81 6.60
N PRO A 355 -20.26 8.52 6.80
CA PRO A 355 -19.52 7.66 7.71
C PRO A 355 -18.15 7.23 7.17
N TYR A 356 -17.88 7.51 5.90
CA TYR A 356 -16.65 7.12 5.20
C TYR A 356 -15.73 8.30 4.90
N HIS A 357 -16.13 9.54 5.21
CA HIS A 357 -15.36 10.77 4.93
C HIS A 357 -15.06 10.98 3.44
N ILE A 358 -15.99 10.57 2.56
CA ILE A 358 -15.89 10.77 1.11
C ILE A 358 -16.15 12.24 0.74
N ILE A 359 -17.11 12.88 1.41
CA ILE A 359 -17.51 14.29 1.25
C ILE A 359 -16.89 15.14 2.35
N LYS A 360 -17.02 14.70 3.62
CA LYS A 360 -16.37 15.28 4.79
C LYS A 360 -14.88 15.03 4.67
N ARG A 361 -14.19 15.80 3.84
CA ARG A 361 -12.74 15.67 3.68
C ARG A 361 -12.10 15.74 5.06
N PRO A 362 -11.16 14.85 5.36
CA PRO A 362 -10.56 14.85 6.67
C PRO A 362 -9.71 16.12 6.87
N TYR A 363 -9.72 16.65 8.08
CA TYR A 363 -9.11 17.94 8.42
C TYR A 363 -8.04 17.77 9.51
N LEU A 364 -7.12 18.73 9.59
CA LEU A 364 -6.18 18.81 10.71
C LEU A 364 -6.91 19.39 11.92
N GLN A 365 -7.05 18.60 12.99
CA GLN A 365 -7.61 19.09 14.24
C GLN A 365 -6.65 20.11 14.87
N ILE A 366 -7.18 21.25 15.30
CA ILE A 366 -6.37 22.28 15.96
C ILE A 366 -5.94 21.75 17.33
N PRO A 367 -4.63 21.65 17.61
CA PRO A 367 -4.11 21.19 18.90
C PRO A 367 -4.56 22.12 20.03
N LYS A 368 -4.71 21.55 21.23
CA LYS A 368 -5.03 22.33 22.43
C LYS A 368 -3.80 23.12 22.90
N ILE A 369 -4.03 24.27 23.53
CA ILE A 369 -2.95 25.08 24.08
C ILE A 369 -2.22 24.27 25.17
N GLY A 370 -0.89 24.21 25.09
CA GLY A 370 -0.06 23.49 26.06
C GLY A 370 -0.05 21.96 25.89
N GLU A 371 -0.57 21.42 24.79
CA GLU A 371 -0.68 19.98 24.58
C GLU A 371 0.68 19.26 24.67
N LEU A 372 1.74 19.82 24.08
CA LEU A 372 3.09 19.27 24.21
C LEU A 372 3.59 19.22 25.67
N HIS A 373 3.23 20.20 26.49
CA HIS A 373 3.62 20.23 27.90
C HIS A 373 2.89 19.16 28.71
N LEU A 374 1.59 18.96 28.45
CA LEU A 374 0.81 17.90 29.08
C LEU A 374 1.40 16.51 28.80
N ARG A 375 1.94 16.29 27.59
CA ARG A 375 2.61 15.03 27.22
C ARG A 375 3.88 14.80 28.04
N THR A 376 4.69 15.83 28.28
CA THR A 376 5.89 15.69 29.14
C THR A 376 5.56 15.36 30.60
N MET A 377 4.34 15.66 31.06
CA MET A 377 3.87 15.35 32.41
C MET A 377 3.21 13.97 32.55
N SER A 378 3.07 13.20 31.47
CA SER A 378 2.40 11.91 31.53
C SER A 378 3.30 10.84 32.15
N GLU A 379 3.10 10.56 33.43
CA GLU A 379 3.78 9.48 34.15
C GLU A 379 2.83 8.30 34.34
N ARG A 380 3.10 7.18 33.64
CA ARG A 380 2.75 5.77 33.94
C ARG A 380 2.45 4.99 32.66
N TYR A 381 3.13 3.85 32.49
CA TYR A 381 2.86 2.89 31.43
C TYR A 381 2.88 1.47 32.00
N GLU A 382 1.73 0.79 31.96
CA GLU A 382 1.63 -0.65 32.26
C GLU A 382 1.71 -1.46 30.95
N HIS A 383 2.51 -2.54 30.91
CA HIS A 383 2.90 -3.21 29.65
C HIS A 383 2.59 -4.72 29.59
N PHE A 384 1.47 -5.18 30.14
CA PHE A 384 1.25 -6.61 30.34
C PHE A 384 0.44 -7.31 29.23
N TYR A 385 -0.31 -6.59 28.40
CA TYR A 385 -1.11 -7.19 27.33
C TYR A 385 -0.40 -7.14 25.97
N GLN A 386 -0.24 -8.31 25.37
CA GLN A 386 0.25 -8.46 24.00
C GLN A 386 -0.93 -8.48 23.01
N ILE A 387 -0.75 -7.82 21.87
CA ILE A 387 -1.73 -7.80 20.79
C ILE A 387 -1.35 -8.87 19.76
N CYS A 388 -2.22 -9.85 19.58
CA CYS A 388 -2.05 -10.83 18.51
C CYS A 388 -2.79 -10.36 17.25
N LYS A 389 -2.06 -10.05 16.19
CA LYS A 389 -2.64 -9.79 14.87
C LYS A 389 -2.75 -11.09 14.09
N ALA A 390 -3.95 -11.43 13.62
CA ALA A 390 -4.13 -12.53 12.69
C ALA A 390 -3.56 -12.13 11.32
N HIS A 391 -2.56 -12.86 10.84
CA HIS A 391 -1.99 -12.69 9.51
C HIS A 391 -2.21 -13.97 8.71
N GLU A 392 -2.91 -13.85 7.57
CA GLU A 392 -3.17 -14.99 6.69
C GLU A 392 -1.94 -15.24 5.81
N PRO A 393 -1.25 -16.39 5.94
CA PRO A 393 -0.07 -16.68 5.16
C PRO A 393 -0.44 -16.91 3.69
N VAL A 394 0.41 -16.44 2.79
CA VAL A 394 0.25 -16.71 1.35
C VAL A 394 0.65 -18.16 1.05
N THR A 395 -0.12 -18.82 0.17
CA THR A 395 0.19 -20.17 -0.29
C THR A 395 1.18 -20.14 -1.46
N HIS A 396 1.98 -21.21 -1.62
CA HIS A 396 2.87 -21.37 -2.78
C HIS A 396 2.12 -21.22 -4.11
N HIS A 397 0.90 -21.76 -4.20
CA HIS A 397 0.05 -21.64 -5.38
C HIS A 397 -0.28 -20.18 -5.73
N GLN A 398 -0.62 -19.37 -4.74
CA GLN A 398 -0.88 -17.94 -4.94
C GLN A 398 0.37 -17.20 -5.42
N ILE A 399 1.55 -17.49 -4.86
CA ILE A 399 2.80 -16.87 -5.33
C ILE A 399 3.08 -17.26 -6.79
N CYS A 400 3.00 -18.55 -7.12
CA CYS A 400 3.21 -19.05 -8.47
C CYS A 400 2.21 -18.47 -9.48
N LYS A 401 0.97 -18.19 -9.06
CA LYS A 401 -0.04 -17.51 -9.89
C LYS A 401 0.38 -16.10 -10.28
N TRP A 402 0.99 -15.34 -9.36
CA TRP A 402 1.54 -14.01 -9.65
C TRP A 402 2.77 -14.09 -10.54
N VAL A 403 3.72 -14.99 -10.25
CA VAL A 403 4.92 -15.18 -11.08
C VAL A 403 4.55 -15.52 -12.53
N LYS A 404 3.46 -16.27 -12.73
CA LYS A 404 2.94 -16.63 -14.05
C LYS A 404 1.90 -15.65 -14.61
N ARG A 405 1.79 -14.43 -14.08
CA ARG A 405 0.76 -13.44 -14.48
C ARG A 405 0.68 -13.26 -15.99
N ASP A 406 1.79 -12.95 -16.65
CA ASP A 406 1.78 -12.66 -18.08
C ASP A 406 1.43 -13.89 -18.93
N ILE A 407 1.85 -15.08 -18.49
CA ILE A 407 1.48 -16.37 -19.12
C ILE A 407 -0.03 -16.59 -18.99
N ASN A 408 -0.59 -16.33 -17.81
CA ASN A 408 -2.03 -16.46 -17.57
C ASN A 408 -2.82 -15.43 -18.41
N ILE A 409 -2.36 -14.18 -18.48
CA ILE A 409 -2.98 -13.16 -19.34
C ILE A 409 -2.97 -13.61 -20.80
N ALA A 410 -1.83 -14.10 -21.30
CA ALA A 410 -1.73 -14.62 -22.66
C ALA A 410 -2.63 -15.83 -22.92
N PHE A 411 -2.77 -16.73 -21.94
CA PHE A 411 -3.66 -17.89 -22.00
C PHE A 411 -5.15 -17.49 -22.10
N PHE A 412 -5.60 -16.52 -21.30
CA PHE A 412 -6.98 -16.06 -21.38
C PHE A 412 -7.26 -15.28 -22.68
N ARG A 413 -6.27 -14.53 -23.19
CA ARG A 413 -6.36 -13.87 -24.50
C ARG A 413 -6.44 -14.85 -25.67
N SER A 414 -5.78 -16.00 -25.59
CA SER A 414 -5.76 -17.01 -26.66
C SER A 414 -6.98 -17.93 -26.67
N GLY A 415 -8.01 -17.65 -25.86
CA GLY A 415 -9.24 -18.43 -25.79
C GLY A 415 -9.34 -19.35 -24.57
N GLY A 416 -8.46 -19.18 -23.57
CA GLY A 416 -8.69 -19.71 -22.23
C GLY A 416 -10.06 -19.27 -21.71
N LEU A 417 -10.77 -20.16 -21.01
CA LEU A 417 -12.17 -19.99 -20.66
C LEU A 417 -12.37 -18.83 -19.65
N LEU A 418 -12.46 -17.59 -20.13
CA LEU A 418 -12.99 -16.47 -19.36
C LEU A 418 -14.49 -16.71 -19.17
N THR A 419 -14.90 -16.95 -17.93
CA THR A 419 -16.31 -17.22 -17.59
C THR A 419 -17.06 -15.90 -17.52
N ASN A 420 -17.06 -15.09 -18.58
CA ASN A 420 -18.08 -14.09 -18.73
C ASN A 420 -19.34 -14.81 -19.25
N VAL A 421 -20.26 -15.10 -18.33
CA VAL A 421 -21.53 -15.80 -18.58
C VAL A 421 -22.25 -15.21 -19.79
N VAL A 422 -22.19 -13.89 -19.97
CA VAL A 422 -22.81 -13.20 -21.11
C VAL A 422 -22.12 -13.56 -22.41
N SER A 423 -20.79 -13.48 -22.50
CA SER A 423 -20.04 -13.87 -23.71
C SER A 423 -20.10 -15.37 -24.02
N ARG A 424 -20.31 -16.21 -22.99
CA ARG A 424 -20.59 -17.64 -23.16
C ARG A 424 -21.99 -17.84 -23.74
N CYS A 425 -23.00 -17.17 -23.19
CA CYS A 425 -24.36 -17.22 -23.72
C CYS A 425 -24.46 -16.63 -25.13
N GLU A 426 -23.75 -15.54 -25.44
CA GLU A 426 -23.68 -14.94 -26.77
C GLU A 426 -22.99 -15.90 -27.76
N LYS A 427 -21.86 -16.52 -27.39
CA LYS A 427 -21.23 -17.55 -28.23
C LYS A 427 -22.06 -18.81 -28.38
N GLU A 428 -22.77 -19.25 -27.34
CA GLU A 428 -23.69 -20.40 -27.39
C GLU A 428 -24.93 -20.10 -28.25
N LEU A 429 -25.43 -18.85 -28.23
CA LEU A 429 -26.52 -18.36 -29.10
C LEU A 429 -26.08 -18.18 -30.56
N GLU A 430 -24.84 -17.74 -30.81
CA GLU A 430 -24.26 -17.58 -32.16
C GLU A 430 -23.84 -18.92 -32.77
N SER A 431 -23.54 -19.93 -31.95
CA SER A 431 -23.18 -21.26 -32.41
C SER A 431 -24.41 -22.12 -32.70
N THR A 432 -24.62 -22.50 -33.96
CA THR A 432 -25.61 -23.53 -34.35
C THR A 432 -25.16 -24.97 -34.03
N SER A 433 -23.97 -25.14 -33.45
CA SER A 433 -23.43 -26.45 -33.09
C SER A 433 -24.02 -26.95 -31.78
N SER A 434 -24.72 -28.08 -31.83
CA SER A 434 -25.07 -28.84 -30.63
C SER A 434 -23.79 -29.13 -29.83
N GLY A 435 -23.73 -28.66 -28.58
CA GLY A 435 -22.61 -28.89 -27.69
C GLY A 435 -22.25 -30.38 -27.53
N PRO A 436 -21.06 -30.70 -27.00
CA PRO A 436 -20.64 -32.08 -26.79
C PRO A 436 -21.65 -32.81 -25.89
N ARG A 437 -21.95 -34.07 -26.21
CA ARG A 437 -22.84 -34.92 -25.40
C ARG A 437 -22.41 -34.90 -23.94
N VAL A 438 -23.38 -34.88 -23.03
CA VAL A 438 -23.19 -34.83 -21.57
C VAL A 438 -22.18 -35.89 -21.10
N ASP A 439 -22.20 -37.06 -21.72
CA ASP A 439 -21.30 -38.19 -21.49
C ASP A 439 -19.82 -37.83 -21.74
N GLN A 440 -19.53 -37.03 -22.76
CA GLN A 440 -18.17 -36.56 -23.07
C GLN A 440 -17.70 -35.50 -22.08
N ILE A 441 -18.61 -34.61 -21.65
CA ILE A 441 -18.32 -33.60 -20.62
C ILE A 441 -17.97 -34.28 -19.29
N ILE A 442 -18.76 -35.28 -18.89
CA ILE A 442 -18.55 -36.07 -17.69
C ILE A 442 -17.22 -36.86 -17.78
N SER A 443 -16.94 -37.49 -18.92
CA SER A 443 -15.68 -38.21 -19.15
C SER A 443 -14.45 -37.29 -19.08
N ASN A 444 -14.53 -36.08 -19.68
CA ASN A 444 -13.45 -35.10 -19.63
C ASN A 444 -13.24 -34.55 -18.21
N TYR A 445 -14.32 -34.29 -17.48
CA TYR A 445 -14.26 -33.89 -16.07
C TYR A 445 -13.57 -34.97 -15.22
N PHE A 446 -13.96 -36.24 -15.36
CA PHE A 446 -13.32 -37.32 -14.61
C PHE A 446 -11.86 -37.53 -15.01
N LYS A 447 -11.50 -37.39 -16.29
CA LYS A 447 -10.09 -37.42 -16.73
C LYS A 447 -9.28 -36.29 -16.11
N MET A 448 -9.83 -35.08 -16.06
CA MET A 448 -9.19 -33.91 -15.47
C MET A 448 -9.03 -34.06 -13.96
N MET A 449 -10.09 -34.50 -13.25
CA MET A 449 -10.04 -34.78 -11.81
C MET A 449 -9.07 -35.91 -11.47
N LYS A 450 -8.97 -36.94 -12.32
CA LYS A 450 -8.00 -38.02 -12.15
C LYS A 450 -6.56 -37.55 -12.35
N LYS A 451 -6.34 -36.57 -13.23
CA LYS A 451 -5.04 -35.92 -13.44
C LYS A 451 -4.66 -35.04 -12.25
N ILE A 452 -5.57 -34.22 -11.74
CA ILE A 452 -5.37 -33.38 -10.55
C ILE A 452 -5.06 -34.26 -9.33
N ARG A 453 -5.84 -35.33 -9.09
CA ARG A 453 -5.56 -36.27 -7.98
C ARG A 453 -4.25 -37.05 -8.13
N LYS A 454 -3.74 -37.20 -9.35
CA LYS A 454 -2.43 -37.83 -9.61
C LYS A 454 -1.30 -36.84 -9.34
N GLU A 455 -1.46 -35.58 -9.73
CA GLU A 455 -0.52 -34.50 -9.40
C GLU A 455 -0.43 -34.24 -7.89
N ASP A 456 -1.55 -34.34 -7.15
CA ASP A 456 -1.54 -34.27 -5.68
C ASP A 456 -0.82 -35.46 -5.03
N ARG A 457 -0.99 -36.69 -5.55
CA ARG A 457 -0.28 -37.88 -5.05
C ARG A 457 1.21 -37.85 -5.34
N ASP A 458 1.62 -37.38 -6.52
CA ASP A 458 3.04 -37.27 -6.87
C ASP A 458 3.74 -36.12 -6.11
N GLY A 459 2.99 -35.11 -5.65
CA GLY A 459 3.46 -34.07 -4.73
C GLY A 459 3.73 -34.57 -3.30
N ASP A 460 2.88 -35.46 -2.78
CA ASP A 460 3.05 -36.04 -1.43
C ASP A 460 4.20 -37.06 -1.33
N VAL A 461 4.53 -37.77 -2.41
CA VAL A 461 5.64 -38.74 -2.41
C VAL A 461 7.00 -38.05 -2.26
N VAL A 462 7.18 -36.84 -2.82
CA VAL A 462 8.42 -36.05 -2.69
C VAL A 462 8.58 -35.46 -1.27
N LEU A 463 7.47 -35.19 -0.58
CA LEU A 463 7.47 -34.76 0.82
C LEU A 463 7.69 -35.91 1.82
N SER A 464 7.33 -37.15 1.45
CA SER A 464 7.53 -38.34 2.30
C SER A 464 8.97 -38.89 2.25
N SER A 465 9.70 -38.72 1.14
CA SER A 465 11.07 -39.23 1.00
C SER A 465 12.15 -38.37 1.66
N SER A 466 11.79 -37.19 2.17
CA SER A 466 12.71 -36.28 2.89
C SER A 466 12.56 -36.34 4.42
N ARG A 467 11.66 -37.18 4.95
CA ARG A 467 11.43 -37.34 6.41
C ARG A 467 11.98 -38.64 7.02
N SER A 468 12.57 -39.54 6.24
CA SER A 468 13.01 -40.87 6.72
C SER A 468 14.52 -41.01 6.98
N SER A 469 15.27 -39.93 7.20
CA SER A 469 16.74 -40.02 7.41
C SER A 469 17.29 -39.30 8.65
N VAL A 470 16.44 -38.89 9.61
CA VAL A 470 16.90 -38.15 10.81
C VAL A 470 16.72 -38.92 12.14
N THR A 471 16.17 -40.13 12.13
CA THR A 471 15.94 -40.93 13.36
C THR A 471 16.91 -42.10 13.59
N GLU A 472 18.01 -42.18 12.86
CA GLU A 472 19.10 -43.15 13.13
C GLU A 472 20.43 -42.42 13.38
N ARG A 473 20.57 -41.76 14.54
CA ARG A 473 21.90 -41.35 15.04
C ARG A 473 22.01 -41.09 16.54
N PHE A 474 21.06 -41.56 17.35
CA PHE A 474 21.13 -41.49 18.81
C PHE A 474 20.56 -42.75 19.49
N SER A 475 21.19 -43.90 19.28
CA SER A 475 20.97 -45.08 20.15
C SER A 475 22.00 -46.19 19.93
N LEU A 476 23.30 -45.90 20.08
CA LEU A 476 24.33 -46.93 20.23
C LEU A 476 25.39 -46.46 21.21
N LEU A 477 25.14 -46.62 22.51
CA LEU A 477 26.16 -46.70 23.56
C LEU A 477 25.48 -47.25 24.83
N LYS A 478 25.26 -48.57 24.86
CA LYS A 478 25.05 -49.31 26.11
C LYS A 478 25.28 -50.81 25.86
N GLY A 479 26.34 -51.33 26.45
CA GLY A 479 26.41 -52.73 26.89
C GLY A 479 27.49 -53.59 26.24
N SER A 480 28.66 -53.68 26.88
CA SER A 480 29.27 -54.98 27.15
C SER A 480 30.39 -54.85 28.19
N ARG A 481 30.10 -55.23 29.44
CA ARG A 481 31.09 -55.83 30.36
C ARG A 481 30.39 -56.46 31.57
N LYS A 482 30.48 -57.79 31.61
CA LYS A 482 30.43 -58.69 32.78
C LYS A 482 31.26 -59.92 32.37
N PRO A 483 31.68 -60.80 33.28
CA PRO A 483 32.54 -60.53 34.44
C PRO A 483 33.71 -61.54 34.49
N THR A 484 34.86 -61.15 35.02
CA THR A 484 35.83 -61.98 35.79
C THR A 484 36.93 -61.05 36.25
#